data_AF-A0A165QAT1-F1
#
_entry.id   AF-A0A165QAT1-F1
#
_cell.length_a   1.000
_cell.length_b   1.000
_cell.length_c   1.000
_cell.angle_alpha   90.00
_cell.angle_beta   90.00
_cell.angle_gamma   90.00
#
_symmetry.space_group_name_H-M   'P 1'
#
loop_
_entity.id
_entity.type
_entity.pdbx_description
1 polymer ?
#
loop_
_entity_poly.entity_id
_entity_poly.type
_entity_poly.pdbx_seq_one_letter_code
_entity_poly.pdbx_strand_id
1 'polypeptide(L)'
;MMMRLPHEILLIIAHSATDVAACDTRPGCTKASERASMLFQLRTTYPTKRALCLVSRAAHDIFTPLMYEVVAIYDPERIATTLTSLRLYGRWCRRLELDLVSDGSDWPYGATNLWGTIHACPSLEILNIHIIYTGGVLEPPPSQFNIPLSLLVQIADAYGTRLRRLEFGGDITIHNLAARYLLSRCTALEVLVISGLFVQPPWESGTRVDGHPAIDAALFLSDDHIQVAMPLLSAEEKAIAAEALLTARSVHGSTLADCSPSLPNLHTLDIGDFANLIKDWDLPRLAVLHVSFRSLNLYMLEDEGEDQIAVLNLRGQHLRAVTYSGTGAVYSPTGLLKLLPEAEYFAFKPYELDAGEGTDPPFQHALLREVELCGQFASHTWPWLSLIADDFEKGYLPSLQVCRVLHWKDHIDTEQEFLAARTRFEALGLILESGAGDLVSTPHSLLSQPAFSWSQANMQLRTVKGLARKWPDIVQNFGIYKDWHAQGRV
;
A
#
# COMPACT_ATOMS: atom_id res chain seq x y z
N MET A 1 -26.28 -28.36 -34.08
CA MET A 1 -26.56 -27.93 -32.69
C MET A 1 -25.19 -27.68 -32.03
N MET A 2 -24.65 -26.46 -32.09
CA MET A 2 -23.37 -26.16 -31.42
C MET A 2 -23.65 -26.04 -29.91
N MET A 3 -23.02 -26.89 -29.11
CA MET A 3 -23.05 -26.74 -27.65
C MET A 3 -22.45 -25.39 -27.28
N ARG A 4 -23.25 -24.47 -26.74
CA ARG A 4 -22.76 -23.22 -26.17
C ARG A 4 -22.16 -23.55 -24.80
N LEU A 5 -20.91 -23.14 -24.58
CA LEU A 5 -20.30 -23.21 -23.26
C LEU A 5 -21.10 -22.36 -22.26
N PRO A 6 -21.18 -22.76 -20.98
CA PRO A 6 -21.77 -21.92 -19.94
C PRO A 6 -21.09 -20.55 -19.87
N HIS A 7 -21.85 -19.52 -19.50
CA HIS A 7 -21.38 -18.14 -19.46
C HIS A 7 -20.19 -17.96 -18.50
N GLU A 8 -20.19 -18.70 -17.39
CA GLU A 8 -19.14 -18.71 -16.38
C GLU A 8 -17.82 -19.25 -16.96
N ILE A 9 -17.89 -20.27 -17.80
CA ILE A 9 -16.70 -20.83 -18.46
C ILE A 9 -16.13 -19.83 -19.47
N LEU A 10 -16.99 -19.13 -20.22
CA LEU A 10 -16.56 -18.10 -21.14
C LEU A 10 -15.94 -16.90 -20.42
N LEU A 11 -16.48 -16.51 -19.27
CA LEU A 11 -15.87 -15.49 -18.41
C LEU A 11 -14.51 -15.93 -17.89
N ILE A 12 -14.36 -17.17 -17.42
CA ILE A 12 -13.07 -17.71 -16.97
C ILE A 12 -12.05 -17.67 -18.13
N ILE A 13 -12.43 -18.16 -19.32
CA ILE A 13 -11.56 -18.13 -20.49
C ILE A 13 -11.18 -16.68 -20.84
N ALA A 14 -12.13 -15.75 -20.79
CA ALA A 14 -11.89 -14.35 -21.11
C ALA A 14 -11.02 -13.66 -20.05
N HIS A 15 -11.18 -13.98 -18.77
CA HIS A 15 -10.27 -13.55 -17.70
C HIS A 15 -8.86 -14.09 -17.95
N SER A 16 -8.71 -15.39 -18.17
CA SER A 16 -7.41 -16.01 -18.45
C SER A 16 -6.77 -15.50 -19.74
N ALA A 17 -7.57 -15.14 -20.75
CA ALA A 17 -7.07 -14.58 -22.01
C ALA A 17 -6.71 -13.09 -21.90
N THR A 18 -7.25 -12.40 -20.91
CA THR A 18 -6.97 -10.98 -20.65
C THR A 18 -6.11 -10.78 -19.41
N ASP A 19 -5.48 -11.87 -18.93
CA ASP A 19 -4.74 -12.07 -17.68
C ASP A 19 -4.14 -10.78 -17.12
N VAL A 20 -4.97 -10.05 -16.37
CA VAL A 20 -4.51 -8.98 -15.52
C VAL A 20 -4.55 -9.56 -14.12
N ALA A 21 -3.40 -9.55 -13.44
CA ALA A 21 -3.28 -9.89 -12.01
C ALA A 21 -3.97 -8.84 -11.11
N ALA A 22 -5.12 -8.32 -11.54
CA ALA A 22 -5.86 -7.23 -10.92
C ALA A 22 -6.31 -7.58 -9.51
N CYS A 23 -6.81 -8.81 -9.31
CA CYS A 23 -7.27 -9.31 -8.02
C CYS A 23 -6.21 -10.16 -7.30
N ASP A 24 -4.94 -10.09 -7.72
CA ASP A 24 -3.88 -10.83 -7.08
C ASP A 24 -3.56 -10.23 -5.71
N THR A 25 -3.53 -11.13 -4.74
CA THR A 25 -3.25 -10.85 -3.33
C THR A 25 -2.08 -11.67 -2.84
N ARG A 26 -1.43 -12.50 -3.67
CA ARG A 26 -0.32 -13.37 -3.25
C ARG A 26 0.80 -12.57 -2.55
N PRO A 27 1.57 -13.21 -1.65
CA PRO A 27 2.73 -12.58 -1.01
C PRO A 27 3.63 -11.87 -2.03
N GLY A 28 3.94 -10.59 -1.79
CA GLY A 28 4.76 -9.76 -2.67
C GLY A 28 4.00 -8.93 -3.72
N CYS A 29 2.67 -9.07 -3.84
CA CYS A 29 1.83 -8.28 -4.76
C CYS A 29 1.67 -6.79 -4.36
N THR A 30 2.22 -6.39 -3.22
CA THR A 30 2.22 -5.00 -2.70
C THR A 30 3.35 -4.15 -3.25
N LYS A 31 4.31 -4.75 -3.98
CA LYS A 31 5.41 -4.01 -4.61
C LYS A 31 4.86 -2.98 -5.60
N ALA A 32 5.38 -1.76 -5.52
CA ALA A 32 4.97 -0.67 -6.43
C ALA A 32 5.21 -1.01 -7.91
N SER A 33 6.25 -1.79 -8.22
CA SER A 33 6.52 -2.28 -9.58
C SER A 33 5.46 -3.26 -10.09
N GLU A 34 4.96 -4.16 -9.24
CA GLU A 34 3.84 -5.06 -9.57
C GLU A 34 2.57 -4.27 -9.83
N ARG A 35 2.28 -3.26 -8.99
CA ARG A 35 1.14 -2.35 -9.20
C ARG A 35 1.26 -1.59 -10.52
N ALA A 36 2.45 -1.03 -10.82
CA ALA A 36 2.70 -0.33 -12.07
C ALA A 36 2.59 -1.24 -13.30
N SER A 37 3.12 -2.47 -13.21
CA SER A 37 2.99 -3.51 -14.23
C SER A 37 1.53 -3.85 -14.49
N MET A 38 0.73 -4.06 -13.44
CA MET A 38 -0.70 -4.33 -13.52
C MET A 38 -1.47 -3.18 -14.19
N LEU A 39 -1.20 -1.92 -13.82
CA LEU A 39 -1.83 -0.76 -14.46
C LEU A 39 -1.45 -0.66 -15.95
N PHE A 40 -0.21 -0.99 -16.30
CA PHE A 40 0.24 -1.06 -17.69
C PHE A 40 -0.46 -2.18 -18.47
N GLN A 41 -0.63 -3.36 -17.87
CA GLN A 41 -1.38 -4.49 -18.45
C GLN A 41 -2.86 -4.13 -18.65
N LEU A 42 -3.50 -3.47 -17.69
CA LEU A 42 -4.87 -2.95 -17.86
C LEU A 42 -4.95 -2.02 -19.06
N ARG A 43 -4.01 -1.08 -19.16
CA ARG A 43 -3.99 -0.11 -20.26
C ARG A 43 -3.83 -0.79 -21.62
N THR A 44 -2.97 -1.80 -21.72
CA THR A 44 -2.68 -2.48 -22.99
C THR A 44 -3.78 -3.45 -23.41
N THR A 45 -4.49 -4.06 -22.46
CA THR A 45 -5.60 -4.98 -22.75
C THR A 45 -6.93 -4.27 -23.02
N TYR A 46 -7.11 -3.03 -22.54
CA TYR A 46 -8.37 -2.30 -22.65
C TYR A 46 -8.88 -2.09 -24.09
N PRO A 47 -8.06 -1.66 -25.08
CA PRO A 47 -8.52 -1.51 -26.46
C PRO A 47 -9.04 -2.82 -27.05
N THR A 48 -8.39 -3.93 -26.73
CA THR A 48 -8.80 -5.27 -27.15
C THR A 48 -10.14 -5.67 -26.53
N LYS A 49 -10.29 -5.51 -25.20
CA LYS A 49 -11.56 -5.76 -24.50
C LYS A 49 -12.70 -4.94 -25.12
N ARG A 50 -12.45 -3.64 -25.37
CA ARG A 50 -13.41 -2.74 -26.01
C ARG A 50 -13.78 -3.16 -27.42
N ALA A 51 -12.80 -3.53 -28.26
CA ALA A 51 -13.05 -4.00 -29.62
C ALA A 51 -13.92 -5.26 -29.61
N LEU A 52 -13.66 -6.19 -28.68
CA LEU A 52 -14.42 -7.42 -28.53
C LEU A 52 -15.87 -7.16 -28.10
N CYS A 53 -16.11 -6.17 -27.23
CA CYS A 53 -17.47 -5.73 -26.88
C CYS A 53 -18.31 -5.29 -28.09
N LEU A 54 -17.67 -4.82 -29.17
CA LEU A 54 -18.36 -4.32 -30.37
C LEU A 54 -18.65 -5.42 -31.40
N VAL A 55 -18.05 -6.61 -31.26
CA VAL A 55 -18.18 -7.70 -32.25
C VAL A 55 -19.58 -8.31 -32.23
N SER A 56 -20.15 -8.52 -31.05
CA SER A 56 -21.50 -9.09 -30.90
C SER A 56 -22.06 -8.82 -29.51
N ARG A 57 -23.38 -8.98 -29.36
CA ARG A 57 -24.05 -8.90 -28.04
C ARG A 57 -23.50 -9.92 -27.03
N ALA A 58 -23.24 -11.15 -27.45
CA ALA A 58 -22.71 -12.17 -26.56
C ALA A 58 -21.29 -11.81 -26.07
N ALA A 59 -20.46 -11.25 -26.96
CA ALA A 59 -19.15 -10.74 -26.58
C ALA A 59 -19.26 -9.53 -25.66
N HIS A 60 -20.19 -8.60 -25.94
CA HIS A 60 -20.50 -7.47 -25.07
C HIS A 60 -20.82 -7.93 -23.64
N ASP A 61 -21.71 -8.91 -23.49
CA ASP A 61 -22.12 -9.41 -22.17
C ASP A 61 -20.96 -10.05 -21.38
N ILE A 62 -19.95 -10.60 -22.06
CA ILE A 62 -18.75 -11.20 -21.45
C ILE A 62 -17.69 -10.14 -21.12
N PHE A 63 -17.39 -9.24 -22.04
CA PHE A 63 -16.26 -8.33 -21.91
C PHE A 63 -16.61 -7.04 -21.15
N THR A 64 -17.89 -6.66 -21.08
CA THR A 64 -18.32 -5.50 -20.31
C THR A 64 -17.96 -5.65 -18.81
N PRO A 65 -18.26 -6.75 -18.11
CA PRO A 65 -17.79 -6.96 -16.74
C PRO A 65 -16.26 -6.83 -16.60
N LEU A 66 -15.49 -7.40 -17.55
CA LEU A 66 -14.02 -7.38 -17.54
C LEU A 66 -13.41 -6.00 -17.78
N MET A 67 -14.17 -5.08 -18.38
CA MET A 67 -13.76 -3.69 -18.58
C MET A 67 -13.94 -2.83 -17.33
N TYR A 68 -14.89 -3.21 -16.46
CA TYR A 68 -15.25 -2.45 -15.25
C TYR A 68 -14.81 -3.14 -13.95
N GLU A 69 -14.07 -4.25 -14.05
CA GLU A 69 -13.53 -4.98 -12.91
C GLU A 69 -12.54 -4.14 -12.08
N VAL A 70 -11.75 -3.30 -12.75
CA VAL A 70 -10.78 -2.40 -12.11
C VAL A 70 -11.11 -0.95 -12.47
N VAL A 71 -11.25 -0.13 -11.43
CA VAL A 71 -11.51 1.29 -11.56
C VAL A 71 -10.38 2.05 -10.87
N ALA A 72 -9.72 2.94 -11.61
CA ALA A 72 -8.66 3.78 -11.09
C ALA A 72 -9.01 5.27 -11.25
N ILE A 73 -8.90 6.03 -10.16
CA ILE A 73 -9.17 7.47 -10.09
C ILE A 73 -7.91 8.16 -9.58
N TYR A 74 -7.39 9.10 -10.38
CA TYR A 74 -6.14 9.82 -10.08
C TYR A 74 -6.36 11.30 -9.70
N ASP A 75 -7.62 11.74 -9.78
CA ASP A 75 -7.99 13.15 -9.76
C ASP A 75 -9.23 13.31 -8.87
N PRO A 76 -9.10 14.01 -7.72
CA PRO A 76 -10.21 14.20 -6.78
C PRO A 76 -11.47 14.80 -7.42
N GLU A 77 -11.31 15.72 -8.38
CA GLU A 77 -12.43 16.39 -9.06
C GLU A 77 -13.28 15.40 -9.87
N ARG A 78 -12.69 14.25 -10.25
CA ARG A 78 -13.36 13.24 -11.07
C ARG A 78 -14.07 12.17 -10.27
N ILE A 79 -13.93 12.15 -8.96
CA ILE A 79 -14.65 11.16 -8.15
C ILE A 79 -16.16 11.36 -8.36
N ALA A 80 -16.65 12.60 -8.37
CA ALA A 80 -18.07 12.90 -8.60
C ALA A 80 -18.58 12.46 -9.99
N THR A 81 -17.81 12.71 -11.06
CA THR A 81 -18.20 12.27 -12.41
C THR A 81 -18.09 10.75 -12.57
N THR A 82 -17.09 10.14 -11.93
CA THR A 82 -16.89 8.68 -11.88
C THR A 82 -17.92 7.98 -11.01
N LEU A 83 -18.61 8.67 -10.11
CA LEU A 83 -19.66 8.09 -9.30
C LEU A 83 -20.91 7.72 -10.11
N THR A 84 -21.28 8.51 -11.12
CA THR A 84 -22.53 8.33 -11.90
C THR A 84 -22.64 6.95 -12.62
N SER A 85 -22.02 6.73 -13.76
CA SER A 85 -20.88 5.83 -13.88
C SER A 85 -20.82 4.58 -12.98
N LEU A 86 -20.21 4.65 -11.80
CA LEU A 86 -20.13 3.51 -10.88
C LEU A 86 -21.51 3.06 -10.38
N ARG A 87 -22.50 3.94 -10.25
CA ARG A 87 -23.86 3.49 -9.92
C ARG A 87 -24.46 2.58 -11.01
N LEU A 88 -23.99 2.68 -12.26
CA LEU A 88 -24.42 1.81 -13.36
C LEU A 88 -23.58 0.53 -13.47
N TYR A 89 -22.26 0.65 -13.30
CA TYR A 89 -21.31 -0.42 -13.66
C TYR A 89 -20.51 -0.97 -12.48
N GLY A 90 -20.55 -0.31 -11.33
CA GLY A 90 -19.74 -0.62 -10.15
C GLY A 90 -20.08 -1.96 -9.50
N ARG A 91 -21.23 -2.58 -9.82
CA ARG A 91 -21.50 -3.98 -9.46
C ARG A 91 -20.47 -4.98 -10.00
N TRP A 92 -19.74 -4.60 -11.05
CA TRP A 92 -18.64 -5.40 -11.61
C TRP A 92 -17.27 -4.98 -11.06
N CYS A 93 -17.18 -3.84 -10.38
CA CYS A 93 -15.94 -3.36 -9.78
C CYS A 93 -15.54 -4.27 -8.61
N ARG A 94 -14.38 -4.92 -8.76
CA ARG A 94 -13.73 -5.75 -7.74
C ARG A 94 -12.49 -5.08 -7.16
N ARG A 95 -11.88 -4.16 -7.90
CA ARG A 95 -10.74 -3.36 -7.44
C ARG A 95 -10.96 -1.87 -7.70
N LEU A 96 -10.82 -1.09 -6.63
CA LEU A 96 -10.89 0.36 -6.67
C LEU A 96 -9.55 0.94 -6.23
N GLU A 97 -8.96 1.73 -7.12
CA GLU A 97 -7.68 2.41 -6.96
C GLU A 97 -7.90 3.92 -6.92
N LEU A 98 -7.51 4.56 -5.84
CA LEU A 98 -7.66 5.99 -5.64
C LEU A 98 -6.28 6.58 -5.37
N ASP A 99 -5.59 7.04 -6.42
CA ASP A 99 -4.25 7.63 -6.35
C ASP A 99 -4.34 9.14 -6.51
N LEU A 100 -4.76 9.80 -5.44
CA LEU A 100 -5.17 11.19 -5.49
C LEU A 100 -3.97 12.12 -5.27
N VAL A 101 -3.83 13.12 -6.12
CA VAL A 101 -2.83 14.18 -5.95
C VAL A 101 -3.55 15.42 -5.42
N SER A 102 -3.13 15.92 -4.26
CA SER A 102 -3.79 17.06 -3.61
C SER A 102 -2.78 18.02 -3.00
N ASP A 103 -3.07 19.32 -3.00
CA ASP A 103 -2.40 20.32 -2.15
C ASP A 103 -3.10 20.47 -0.78
N GLY A 104 -4.12 19.64 -0.55
CA GLY A 104 -4.94 19.56 0.65
C GLY A 104 -6.15 20.50 0.68
N SER A 105 -6.28 21.44 -0.27
CA SER A 105 -7.47 22.29 -0.36
C SER A 105 -8.71 21.51 -0.79
N ASP A 106 -8.53 20.51 -1.66
CA ASP A 106 -9.62 19.69 -2.21
C ASP A 106 -9.92 18.42 -1.42
N TRP A 107 -9.08 18.05 -0.45
CA TRP A 107 -9.25 16.80 0.29
C TRP A 107 -10.59 16.69 1.03
N PRO A 108 -11.10 17.75 1.70
CA PRO A 108 -12.44 17.72 2.28
C PRO A 108 -13.51 17.26 1.30
N TYR A 109 -13.46 17.70 0.04
CA TYR A 109 -14.38 17.28 -1.03
C TYR A 109 -14.04 15.88 -1.56
N GLY A 110 -12.75 15.54 -1.65
CA GLY A 110 -12.28 14.21 -2.00
C GLY A 110 -12.83 13.15 -1.05
N ALA A 111 -12.56 13.31 0.25
CA ALA A 111 -13.04 12.44 1.33
C ALA A 111 -14.57 12.28 1.30
N THR A 112 -15.28 13.38 1.04
CA THR A 112 -16.74 13.42 0.87
C THR A 112 -17.23 12.54 -0.28
N ASN A 113 -16.57 12.58 -1.43
CA ASN A 113 -16.97 11.79 -2.60
C ASN A 113 -16.61 10.29 -2.48
N LEU A 114 -15.71 9.92 -1.57
CA LEU A 114 -15.38 8.51 -1.31
C LEU A 114 -16.59 7.72 -0.81
N TRP A 115 -17.47 8.33 -0.03
CA TRP A 115 -18.70 7.74 0.50
C TRP A 115 -19.60 7.14 -0.59
N GLY A 116 -19.90 7.94 -1.61
CA GLY A 116 -20.71 7.47 -2.74
C GLY A 116 -19.99 6.34 -3.51
N THR A 117 -18.66 6.43 -3.60
CA THR A 117 -17.85 5.47 -4.37
C THR A 117 -17.85 4.09 -3.74
N ILE A 118 -17.78 4.02 -2.40
CA ILE A 118 -17.92 2.78 -1.63
C ILE A 118 -19.26 2.14 -1.99
N HIS A 119 -20.40 2.79 -1.78
CA HIS A 119 -21.71 2.15 -2.06
C HIS A 119 -21.92 1.75 -3.53
N ALA A 120 -21.36 2.50 -4.47
CA ALA A 120 -21.50 2.20 -5.89
C ALA A 120 -20.75 0.92 -6.32
N CYS A 121 -19.83 0.38 -5.50
CA CYS A 121 -18.99 -0.77 -5.83
C CYS A 121 -19.30 -2.02 -4.97
N PRO A 122 -20.52 -2.58 -5.00
CA PRO A 122 -20.95 -3.60 -4.04
C PRO A 122 -20.22 -4.94 -4.18
N SER A 123 -19.31 -5.12 -5.13
CA SER A 123 -18.51 -6.34 -5.37
C SER A 123 -17.02 -6.17 -5.02
N LEU A 124 -16.66 -5.10 -4.33
CA LEU A 124 -15.27 -4.76 -4.02
C LEU A 124 -14.56 -5.83 -3.17
N GLU A 125 -13.37 -6.23 -3.62
CA GLU A 125 -12.42 -7.14 -2.96
C GLU A 125 -11.09 -6.45 -2.63
N ILE A 126 -10.71 -5.43 -3.40
CA ILE A 126 -9.47 -4.67 -3.22
C ILE A 126 -9.80 -3.18 -3.20
N LEU A 127 -9.39 -2.52 -2.11
CA LEU A 127 -9.52 -1.08 -1.95
C LEU A 127 -8.16 -0.47 -1.65
N ASN A 128 -7.73 0.42 -2.54
CA ASN A 128 -6.48 1.12 -2.42
C ASN A 128 -6.76 2.63 -2.45
N ILE A 129 -6.37 3.32 -1.39
CA ILE A 129 -6.48 4.76 -1.27
C ILE A 129 -5.09 5.31 -0.96
N HIS A 130 -4.59 6.17 -1.83
CA HIS A 130 -3.31 6.83 -1.70
C HIS A 130 -3.52 8.32 -1.96
N ILE A 131 -2.93 9.15 -1.12
CA ILE A 131 -2.89 10.59 -1.34
C ILE A 131 -1.46 11.05 -1.41
N ILE A 132 -1.11 11.80 -2.45
CA ILE A 132 0.18 12.42 -2.62
C ILE A 132 0.00 13.93 -2.40
N TYR A 133 0.57 14.43 -1.32
CA TYR A 133 0.63 15.83 -1.00
C TYR A 133 1.58 16.57 -1.95
N THR A 134 1.12 17.71 -2.45
CA THR A 134 1.88 18.55 -3.37
C THR A 134 1.98 20.00 -2.92
N GLY A 135 1.56 20.29 -1.70
CA GLY A 135 1.72 21.63 -1.15
C GLY A 135 3.19 21.96 -0.91
N GLY A 136 3.49 23.26 -0.79
CA GLY A 136 4.86 23.77 -0.64
C GLY A 136 5.47 23.56 0.75
N VAL A 137 4.74 22.93 1.68
CA VAL A 137 5.25 22.57 3.01
C VAL A 137 5.95 21.22 2.89
N LEU A 138 7.04 21.02 3.63
CA LEU A 138 7.78 19.75 3.62
C LEU A 138 6.89 18.58 4.04
N GLU A 139 5.95 18.80 4.96
CA GLU A 139 4.99 17.79 5.40
C GLU A 139 3.62 18.43 5.71
N PRO A 140 2.51 17.78 5.32
CA PRO A 140 1.18 18.20 5.71
C PRO A 140 0.95 17.92 7.20
N PRO A 141 0.20 18.75 7.94
CA PRO A 141 -0.20 18.39 9.30
C PRO A 141 -0.96 17.06 9.29
N PRO A 142 -0.79 16.20 10.33
CA PRO A 142 -1.39 14.86 10.36
C PRO A 142 -2.90 14.83 10.14
N SER A 143 -3.61 15.89 10.50
CA SER A 143 -5.05 16.01 10.31
C SER A 143 -5.49 16.36 8.88
N GLN A 144 -4.57 16.78 8.00
CA GLN A 144 -4.91 17.30 6.67
C GLN A 144 -5.53 16.24 5.77
N PHE A 145 -5.07 14.99 5.86
CA PHE A 145 -5.48 13.88 5.00
C PHE A 145 -6.06 12.71 5.80
N ASN A 146 -6.76 13.02 6.88
CA ASN A 146 -7.37 12.03 7.75
C ASN A 146 -8.55 11.34 7.06
N ILE A 147 -8.66 10.02 7.23
CA ILE A 147 -9.85 9.27 6.84
C ILE A 147 -10.90 9.37 7.96
N PRO A 148 -12.12 9.88 7.68
CA PRO A 148 -13.17 9.94 8.69
C PRO A 148 -13.51 8.56 9.24
N LEU A 149 -13.68 8.44 10.56
CA LEU A 149 -14.03 7.18 11.23
C LEU A 149 -15.28 6.54 10.61
N SER A 150 -16.26 7.38 10.28
CA SER A 150 -17.52 6.93 9.72
C SER A 150 -17.35 6.31 8.32
N LEU A 151 -16.36 6.72 7.52
CA LEU A 151 -16.03 6.08 6.24
C LEU A 151 -15.41 4.70 6.47
N LEU A 152 -14.54 4.58 7.47
CA LEU A 152 -13.95 3.30 7.87
C LEU A 152 -15.02 2.34 8.39
N VAL A 153 -16.02 2.83 9.14
CA VAL A 153 -17.19 2.05 9.55
C VAL A 153 -17.94 1.54 8.33
N GLN A 154 -18.19 2.38 7.32
CA GLN A 154 -18.86 1.94 6.10
C GLN A 154 -18.07 0.87 5.34
N ILE A 155 -16.75 1.03 5.20
CA ILE A 155 -15.90 0.02 4.57
C ILE A 155 -16.01 -1.30 5.34
N ALA A 156 -15.94 -1.24 6.67
CA ALA A 156 -16.04 -2.41 7.54
C ALA A 156 -17.39 -3.12 7.40
N ASP A 157 -18.48 -2.37 7.40
CA ASP A 157 -19.84 -2.92 7.33
C ASP A 157 -20.21 -3.42 5.94
N ALA A 158 -19.80 -2.70 4.89
CA ALA A 158 -20.08 -3.10 3.51
C ALA A 158 -19.20 -4.27 3.05
N TYR A 159 -17.94 -4.32 3.49
CA TYR A 159 -16.93 -5.20 2.90
C TYR A 159 -16.17 -6.10 3.88
N GLY A 160 -16.46 -6.05 5.18
CA GLY A 160 -15.66 -6.78 6.19
C GLY A 160 -15.45 -8.27 5.90
N THR A 161 -16.44 -8.95 5.32
CA THR A 161 -16.37 -10.39 5.03
C THR A 161 -15.84 -10.73 3.63
N ARG A 162 -15.50 -9.74 2.81
CA ARG A 162 -15.06 -9.96 1.41
C ARG A 162 -13.81 -9.18 1.03
N LEU A 163 -13.49 -8.09 1.72
CA LEU A 163 -12.31 -7.30 1.42
C LEU A 163 -11.06 -8.13 1.69
N ARG A 164 -10.30 -8.43 0.63
CA ARG A 164 -9.08 -9.25 0.66
C ARG A 164 -7.83 -8.38 0.72
N ARG A 165 -7.87 -7.16 0.17
CA ARG A 165 -6.75 -6.22 0.23
C ARG A 165 -7.23 -4.81 0.55
N LEU A 166 -6.54 -4.18 1.49
CA LEU A 166 -6.80 -2.82 1.91
C LEU A 166 -5.49 -2.05 2.02
N GLU A 167 -5.38 -0.95 1.28
CA GLU A 167 -4.20 -0.09 1.30
C GLU A 167 -4.61 1.36 1.57
N PHE A 168 -3.99 1.96 2.58
CA PHE A 168 -4.04 3.38 2.87
C PHE A 168 -2.61 3.92 2.85
N GLY A 169 -2.26 4.60 1.77
CA GLY A 169 -0.88 5.04 1.52
C GLY A 169 -0.70 6.53 1.27
N GLY A 170 0.56 6.91 1.09
CA GLY A 170 0.94 8.32 0.89
C GLY A 170 0.86 9.10 2.19
N ASP A 171 0.20 10.27 2.15
CA ASP A 171 0.05 11.20 3.27
C ASP A 171 -1.24 10.96 4.09
N ILE A 172 -1.98 9.88 3.80
CA ILE A 172 -3.18 9.50 4.54
C ILE A 172 -2.84 9.20 5.99
N THR A 173 -3.67 9.70 6.89
CA THR A 173 -3.65 9.31 8.31
C THR A 173 -4.94 8.62 8.72
N ILE A 174 -4.82 7.61 9.59
CA ILE A 174 -5.95 6.92 10.19
C ILE A 174 -5.78 6.89 11.69
N HIS A 175 -6.83 7.26 12.41
CA HIS A 175 -6.86 7.12 13.86
C HIS A 175 -6.83 5.64 14.30
N ASN A 176 -6.00 5.30 15.28
CA ASN A 176 -5.85 3.92 15.79
C ASN A 176 -7.20 3.25 16.15
N LEU A 177 -8.08 3.89 16.93
CA LEU A 177 -9.39 3.32 17.28
C LEU A 177 -10.22 2.96 16.03
N ALA A 178 -10.12 3.77 14.98
CA ALA A 178 -10.84 3.55 13.74
C ALA A 178 -10.24 2.37 12.95
N ALA A 179 -8.92 2.27 12.90
CA ALA A 179 -8.22 1.12 12.33
C ALA A 179 -8.59 -0.17 13.08
N ARG A 180 -8.59 -0.17 14.41
CA ARG A 180 -8.98 -1.36 15.21
C ARG A 180 -10.42 -1.78 14.93
N TYR A 181 -11.35 -0.83 14.86
CA TYR A 181 -12.74 -1.13 14.52
C TYR A 181 -12.83 -1.78 13.13
N LEU A 182 -12.24 -1.16 12.11
CA LEU A 182 -12.21 -1.66 10.74
C LEU A 182 -11.65 -3.08 10.68
N LEU A 183 -10.46 -3.29 11.25
CA LEU A 183 -9.75 -4.56 11.19
C LEU A 183 -10.43 -5.67 12.00
N SER A 184 -11.15 -5.34 13.07
CA SER A 184 -11.95 -6.32 13.81
C SER A 184 -13.09 -6.93 12.98
N ARG A 185 -13.51 -6.25 11.90
CA ARG A 185 -14.61 -6.68 11.02
C ARG A 185 -14.11 -7.22 9.68
N CYS A 186 -12.91 -6.84 9.24
CA CYS A 186 -12.30 -7.27 7.99
C CYS A 186 -11.68 -8.69 8.05
N THR A 187 -12.48 -9.71 8.35
CA THR A 187 -11.99 -11.08 8.58
C THR A 187 -11.48 -11.82 7.33
N ALA A 188 -11.86 -11.35 6.14
CA ALA A 188 -11.38 -11.89 4.86
C ALA A 188 -10.06 -11.27 4.38
N LEU A 189 -9.46 -10.37 5.15
CA LEU A 189 -8.29 -9.62 4.73
C LEU A 189 -7.05 -10.54 4.61
N GLU A 190 -6.39 -10.46 3.46
CA GLU A 190 -5.17 -11.20 3.10
C GLU A 190 -3.96 -10.27 3.07
N VAL A 191 -4.17 -9.00 2.68
CA VAL A 191 -3.16 -7.96 2.57
C VAL A 191 -3.63 -6.67 3.23
N LEU A 192 -2.81 -6.09 4.11
CA LEU A 192 -3.03 -4.79 4.72
C LEU A 192 -1.79 -3.91 4.57
N VAL A 193 -1.98 -2.69 4.07
CA VAL A 193 -0.95 -1.65 4.03
C VAL A 193 -1.52 -0.37 4.64
N ILE A 194 -0.91 0.14 5.70
CA ILE A 194 -1.23 1.44 6.28
C ILE A 194 0.08 2.22 6.46
N SER A 195 0.31 3.22 5.60
CA SER A 195 1.53 4.04 5.65
C SER A 195 1.50 5.13 6.71
N GLY A 196 0.31 5.55 7.15
CA GLY A 196 0.13 6.57 8.18
C GLY A 196 -1.00 6.21 9.13
N LEU A 197 -0.66 5.70 10.31
CA LEU A 197 -1.57 5.69 11.45
C LEU A 197 -1.22 6.89 12.33
N PHE A 198 -2.22 7.40 13.05
CA PHE A 198 -2.04 8.45 14.04
C PHE A 198 -2.57 7.94 15.37
N VAL A 199 -1.72 8.01 16.39
CA VAL A 199 -2.10 7.78 17.79
C VAL A 199 -2.10 9.13 18.47
N GLN A 200 -3.27 9.54 18.98
CA GLN A 200 -3.32 10.74 19.81
C GLN A 200 -2.46 10.51 21.07
N PRO A 201 -1.52 11.40 21.42
CA PRO A 201 -0.68 11.20 22.59
C PRO A 201 -1.54 11.15 23.85
N PRO A 202 -1.35 10.15 24.74
CA PRO A 202 -2.17 10.00 25.95
C PRO A 202 -2.04 11.16 26.94
N TRP A 203 -0.99 11.98 26.84
CA TRP A 203 -0.69 13.08 27.77
C TRP A 203 -1.40 14.41 27.47
N GLU A 204 -2.07 14.55 26.31
CA GLU A 204 -2.90 15.73 26.03
C GLU A 204 -4.26 15.72 26.74
N SER A 205 -4.59 14.63 27.43
CA SER A 205 -5.80 14.53 28.26
C SER A 205 -5.76 15.41 29.51
N GLY A 206 -4.57 15.87 29.94
CA GLY A 206 -4.36 16.41 31.30
C GLY A 206 -4.02 17.89 31.40
N THR A 207 -3.38 18.48 30.39
CA THR A 207 -3.02 19.90 30.40
C THR A 207 -3.76 20.61 29.29
N ARG A 208 -4.85 21.28 29.67
CA ARG A 208 -5.47 22.36 28.90
C ARG A 208 -4.39 23.41 28.58
N VAL A 209 -3.63 23.21 27.52
CA VAL A 209 -3.07 24.32 26.77
C VAL A 209 -4.24 24.80 25.93
N ASP A 210 -4.79 25.95 26.32
CA ASP A 210 -6.02 26.52 25.78
C ASP A 210 -5.95 26.55 24.23
N GLY A 211 -6.64 25.62 23.56
CA GLY A 211 -6.99 25.75 22.14
C GLY A 211 -6.90 24.52 21.23
N HIS A 212 -6.08 23.50 21.52
CA HIS A 212 -5.75 22.47 20.49
C HIS A 212 -6.39 21.07 20.59
N PRO A 213 -6.50 20.39 21.76
CA PRO A 213 -6.88 18.97 21.76
C PRO A 213 -8.37 18.69 21.47
N ALA A 214 -9.25 19.68 21.68
CA ALA A 214 -10.66 19.58 21.29
C ALA A 214 -10.86 19.70 19.77
N ILE A 215 -9.92 20.35 19.07
CA ILE A 215 -9.97 20.52 17.61
C ILE A 215 -9.66 19.18 16.93
N ASP A 216 -8.70 18.41 17.43
CA ASP A 216 -8.33 17.13 16.81
C ASP A 216 -9.41 16.06 16.99
N ALA A 217 -9.97 15.89 18.20
CA ALA A 217 -11.13 15.03 18.43
C ALA A 217 -12.36 15.48 17.61
N ALA A 218 -12.57 16.78 17.45
CA ALA A 218 -13.62 17.34 16.60
C ALA A 218 -13.37 17.11 15.10
N LEU A 219 -12.12 17.04 14.63
CA LEU A 219 -11.77 16.74 13.23
C LEU A 219 -11.94 15.24 12.89
N PHE A 220 -11.80 14.33 13.85
CA PHE A 220 -12.11 12.90 13.66
C PHE A 220 -13.62 12.62 13.54
N LEU A 221 -14.42 13.46 14.18
CA LEU A 221 -15.89 13.42 14.17
C LEU A 221 -16.51 14.59 13.39
N SER A 222 -15.74 15.34 12.59
CA SER A 222 -16.29 16.49 11.88
C SER A 222 -17.17 15.96 10.75
N ASP A 223 -18.45 15.83 11.08
CA ASP A 223 -19.52 15.46 10.17
C ASP A 223 -19.71 16.51 9.06
N ASP A 224 -18.96 17.62 9.11
CA ASP A 224 -18.90 18.67 8.10
C ASP A 224 -18.72 18.11 6.69
N HIS A 225 -17.85 17.08 6.54
CA HIS A 225 -17.68 16.41 5.25
C HIS A 225 -18.96 15.71 4.79
N ILE A 226 -19.67 15.05 5.70
CA ILE A 226 -20.91 14.35 5.35
C ILE A 226 -22.02 15.34 5.04
N GLN A 227 -22.14 16.44 5.79
CA GLN A 227 -23.12 17.48 5.47
C GLN A 227 -22.91 18.06 4.06
N VAL A 228 -21.65 18.17 3.61
CA VAL A 228 -21.31 18.56 2.23
C VAL A 228 -21.61 17.45 1.21
N ALA A 229 -21.47 16.17 1.57
CA ALA A 229 -21.80 15.02 0.71
C ALA A 229 -23.30 14.85 0.49
N MET A 230 -24.08 15.08 1.54
CA MET A 230 -25.49 14.72 1.63
C MET A 230 -26.31 15.13 0.40
N PRO A 231 -26.17 16.34 -0.19
CA PRO A 231 -26.91 16.71 -1.39
C PRO A 231 -26.67 15.81 -2.62
N LEU A 232 -25.49 15.18 -2.72
CA LEU A 232 -25.07 14.34 -3.85
C LEU A 232 -25.48 12.86 -3.70
N LEU A 233 -25.85 12.48 -2.48
CA LEU A 233 -26.22 11.12 -2.12
C LEU A 233 -27.71 10.84 -2.43
N SER A 234 -27.98 9.62 -2.88
CA SER A 234 -29.34 9.07 -2.99
C SER A 234 -29.98 8.96 -1.60
N ALA A 235 -31.30 8.79 -1.52
CA ALA A 235 -31.99 8.64 -0.23
C ALA A 235 -31.47 7.43 0.57
N GLU A 236 -31.12 6.35 -0.12
CA GLU A 236 -30.53 5.14 0.46
C GLU A 236 -29.10 5.41 0.96
N GLU A 237 -28.25 6.02 0.13
CA GLU A 237 -26.88 6.39 0.50
C GLU A 237 -26.85 7.34 1.72
N LYS A 238 -27.83 8.26 1.81
CA LYS A 238 -28.00 9.15 2.99
C LYS A 238 -28.32 8.38 4.27
N ALA A 239 -29.20 7.38 4.18
CA ALA A 239 -29.57 6.56 5.33
C ALA A 239 -28.37 5.77 5.85
N ILE A 240 -27.60 5.16 4.94
CA ILE A 240 -26.40 4.40 5.30
C ILE A 240 -25.31 5.31 5.87
N ALA A 241 -25.12 6.51 5.31
CA ALA A 241 -24.19 7.49 5.86
C ALA A 241 -24.59 7.96 7.26
N ALA A 242 -25.89 8.17 7.50
CA ALA A 242 -26.40 8.50 8.83
C ALA A 242 -26.23 7.36 9.85
N GLU A 243 -26.42 6.11 9.44
CA GLU A 243 -26.18 4.94 10.29
C GLU A 243 -24.70 4.79 10.64
N ALA A 244 -23.82 4.88 9.64
CA ALA A 244 -22.37 4.82 9.86
C ALA A 244 -21.87 5.92 10.79
N LEU A 245 -22.48 7.10 10.74
CA LEU A 245 -22.23 8.19 11.68
C LEU A 245 -22.64 7.86 13.12
N LEU A 246 -23.83 7.29 13.30
CA LEU A 246 -24.29 6.86 14.62
C LEU A 246 -23.36 5.78 15.19
N THR A 247 -22.98 4.80 14.37
CA THR A 247 -22.02 3.77 14.74
C THR A 247 -20.65 4.37 15.08
N ALA A 248 -20.13 5.30 14.27
CA ALA A 248 -18.88 5.99 14.54
C ALA A 248 -18.88 6.73 15.89
N ARG A 249 -19.98 7.43 16.21
CA ARG A 249 -20.15 8.10 17.52
C ARG A 249 -20.20 7.09 18.67
N SER A 250 -20.88 5.96 18.49
CA SER A 250 -20.91 4.88 19.49
C SER A 250 -19.54 4.26 19.69
N VAL A 251 -18.80 4.01 18.61
CA VAL A 251 -17.43 3.47 18.59
C VAL A 251 -16.49 4.41 19.35
N HIS A 252 -16.55 5.71 19.05
CA HIS A 252 -15.73 6.72 19.71
C HIS A 252 -16.00 6.81 21.22
N GLY A 253 -17.26 6.64 21.65
CA GLY A 253 -17.65 6.65 23.06
C GLY A 253 -17.40 5.33 23.80
N SER A 254 -17.02 4.26 23.09
CA SER A 254 -16.83 2.92 23.66
C SER A 254 -15.36 2.60 23.95
N THR A 255 -15.11 1.79 24.98
CA THR A 255 -13.79 1.22 25.29
C THR A 255 -13.46 0.08 24.32
N LEU A 256 -13.46 0.35 23.01
CA LEU A 256 -12.95 -0.59 22.00
C LEU A 256 -11.45 -0.86 22.12
N ALA A 257 -10.77 -0.21 23.06
CA ALA A 257 -9.39 -0.44 23.45
C ALA A 257 -9.07 -1.92 23.77
N ASP A 258 -10.07 -2.74 24.12
CA ASP A 258 -9.86 -4.12 24.54
C ASP A 258 -10.06 -5.16 23.43
N CYS A 259 -10.55 -4.77 22.24
CA CYS A 259 -10.76 -5.70 21.15
C CYS A 259 -9.48 -5.85 20.30
N SER A 260 -8.82 -6.99 20.40
CA SER A 260 -7.73 -7.36 19.49
C SER A 260 -8.28 -7.92 18.18
N PRO A 261 -7.94 -7.34 17.01
CA PRO A 261 -8.29 -7.90 15.72
C PRO A 261 -7.82 -9.35 15.56
N SER A 262 -8.68 -10.20 15.00
CA SER A 262 -8.32 -11.53 14.49
C SER A 262 -8.45 -11.52 12.98
N LEU A 263 -7.32 -11.72 12.30
CA LEU A 263 -7.21 -11.68 10.85
C LEU A 263 -6.62 -13.02 10.36
N PRO A 264 -7.42 -14.09 10.33
CA PRO A 264 -6.94 -15.45 10.12
C PRO A 264 -6.38 -15.71 8.71
N ASN A 265 -6.70 -14.84 7.75
CA ASN A 265 -6.26 -14.95 6.35
C ASN A 265 -5.09 -14.01 6.02
N LEU A 266 -4.74 -13.10 6.92
CA LEU A 266 -3.75 -12.07 6.64
C LEU A 266 -2.36 -12.70 6.55
N HIS A 267 -1.74 -12.58 5.38
CA HIS A 267 -0.40 -13.08 5.13
C HIS A 267 0.60 -11.96 4.83
N THR A 268 0.14 -10.77 4.45
CA THR A 268 0.99 -9.60 4.20
C THR A 268 0.50 -8.39 4.98
N LEU A 269 1.41 -7.81 5.75
CA LEU A 269 1.14 -6.69 6.63
C LEU A 269 2.24 -5.63 6.51
N ASP A 270 1.84 -4.39 6.24
CA ASP A 270 2.67 -3.20 6.32
C ASP A 270 1.94 -2.16 7.17
N ILE A 271 2.49 -1.77 8.32
CA ILE A 271 1.79 -0.89 9.28
C ILE A 271 2.56 0.35 9.68
N GLY A 272 3.66 0.65 8.97
CA GLY A 272 4.50 1.80 9.33
C GLY A 272 4.89 1.79 10.82
N ASP A 273 4.78 2.96 11.45
CA ASP A 273 5.37 3.29 12.75
C ASP A 273 4.70 2.59 13.95
N PHE A 274 3.77 1.65 13.72
CA PHE A 274 2.81 1.20 14.74
C PHE A 274 2.86 -0.30 15.02
N ALA A 275 4.06 -0.87 14.95
CA ALA A 275 4.37 -2.25 15.35
C ALA A 275 3.74 -2.64 16.69
N ASN A 276 3.76 -1.75 17.67
CA ASN A 276 3.24 -2.04 19.01
C ASN A 276 1.76 -2.46 19.03
N LEU A 277 0.94 -2.00 18.08
CA LEU A 277 -0.48 -2.31 18.01
C LEU A 277 -0.74 -3.77 17.71
N ILE A 278 0.17 -4.45 17.00
CA ILE A 278 -0.06 -5.81 16.48
C ILE A 278 0.41 -6.91 17.42
N LYS A 279 0.97 -6.57 18.58
CA LYS A 279 1.41 -7.54 19.59
C LYS A 279 0.28 -8.51 19.94
N ASP A 280 -0.90 -7.95 20.19
CA ASP A 280 -2.06 -8.70 20.68
C ASP A 280 -2.99 -9.21 19.56
N TRP A 281 -2.67 -8.97 18.28
CA TRP A 281 -3.52 -9.37 17.16
C TRP A 281 -3.40 -10.87 16.89
N ASP A 282 -4.48 -11.51 16.47
CA ASP A 282 -4.43 -12.92 16.05
C ASP A 282 -4.15 -13.02 14.55
N LEU A 283 -2.90 -13.34 14.20
CA LEU A 283 -2.34 -13.31 12.84
C LEU A 283 -1.68 -14.65 12.45
N PRO A 284 -2.42 -15.78 12.42
CA PRO A 284 -1.84 -17.12 12.31
C PRO A 284 -1.20 -17.43 10.95
N ARG A 285 -1.47 -16.63 9.91
CA ARG A 285 -0.95 -16.81 8.55
C ARG A 285 0.04 -15.74 8.12
N LEU A 286 0.44 -14.85 9.02
CA LEU A 286 1.34 -13.76 8.69
C LEU A 286 2.69 -14.32 8.21
N ALA A 287 3.04 -14.03 6.96
CA ALA A 287 4.27 -14.51 6.34
C ALA A 287 5.17 -13.36 5.85
N VAL A 288 4.59 -12.20 5.55
CA VAL A 288 5.28 -11.00 5.09
C VAL A 288 4.96 -9.84 6.02
N LEU A 289 6.00 -9.26 6.60
CA LEU A 289 5.88 -8.11 7.50
C LEU A 289 6.80 -6.97 7.04
N HIS A 290 6.21 -5.82 6.78
CA HIS A 290 6.92 -4.57 6.55
C HIS A 290 6.72 -3.66 7.75
N VAL A 291 7.83 -3.24 8.34
CA VAL A 291 7.92 -2.30 9.46
C VAL A 291 8.69 -1.10 8.94
N SER A 292 8.05 0.06 8.92
CA SER A 292 8.64 1.31 8.44
C SER A 292 8.50 2.36 9.53
N PHE A 293 9.52 3.17 9.81
CA PHE A 293 9.37 4.41 10.59
C PHE A 293 9.51 5.61 9.68
N ARG A 294 8.48 6.45 9.66
CA ARG A 294 8.49 7.75 9.00
C ARG A 294 8.47 8.90 9.99
N SER A 295 8.30 8.65 11.28
CA SER A 295 8.34 9.68 12.31
C SER A 295 9.65 10.47 12.23
N LEU A 296 9.59 11.65 11.62
CA LEU A 296 10.59 12.70 11.68
C LEU A 296 10.54 13.45 13.02
N ASN A 297 9.60 13.09 13.90
CA ASN A 297 9.70 13.47 15.30
C ASN A 297 10.84 12.65 15.90
N LEU A 298 12.05 13.19 15.73
CA LEU A 298 13.33 12.77 16.31
C LEU A 298 13.31 12.55 17.84
N TYR A 299 12.17 12.81 18.48
CA TYR A 299 11.84 12.35 19.81
C TYR A 299 11.20 10.96 19.73
N MET A 300 11.89 10.01 19.08
CA MET A 300 11.58 8.60 19.23
C MET A 300 11.67 8.29 20.73
N LEU A 301 10.58 7.82 21.31
CA LEU A 301 10.63 7.23 22.64
C LEU A 301 11.44 5.94 22.50
N GLU A 302 12.46 5.75 23.34
CA GLU A 302 13.32 4.55 23.35
C GLU A 302 12.50 3.24 23.33
N ASP A 303 11.27 3.30 23.86
CA ASP A 303 10.29 2.22 23.93
C ASP A 303 9.81 1.68 22.55
N GLU A 304 9.80 2.48 21.47
CA GLU A 304 9.25 2.04 20.17
C GLU A 304 10.10 0.96 19.49
N GLY A 305 11.42 1.01 19.69
CA GLY A 305 12.33 -0.02 19.19
C GLY A 305 12.18 -1.36 19.93
N GLU A 306 11.99 -1.30 21.26
CA GLU A 306 11.73 -2.49 22.07
C GLU A 306 10.41 -3.15 21.67
N ASP A 307 9.38 -2.35 21.38
CA ASP A 307 8.08 -2.84 20.94
C ASP A 307 8.17 -3.63 19.63
N GLN A 308 9.06 -3.23 18.73
CA GLN A 308 9.28 -3.93 17.46
C GLN A 308 10.02 -5.23 17.64
N ILE A 309 11.08 -5.22 18.45
CA ILE A 309 11.76 -6.45 18.83
C ILE A 309 10.77 -7.40 19.49
N ALA A 310 9.87 -6.90 20.34
CA ALA A 310 8.81 -7.72 20.94
C ALA A 310 7.88 -8.31 19.87
N VAL A 311 7.46 -7.54 18.87
CA VAL A 311 6.63 -8.04 17.75
C VAL A 311 7.37 -9.11 16.94
N LEU A 312 8.63 -8.86 16.57
CA LEU A 312 9.45 -9.82 15.84
C LEU A 312 9.74 -11.06 16.70
N ASN A 313 9.95 -10.93 18.00
CA ASN A 313 10.09 -12.06 18.92
C ASN A 313 8.81 -12.91 18.99
N LEU A 314 7.65 -12.26 19.01
CA LEU A 314 6.36 -12.94 19.10
C LEU A 314 5.97 -13.65 17.80
N ARG A 315 6.36 -13.11 16.64
CA ARG A 315 5.84 -13.54 15.33
C ARG A 315 6.90 -14.08 14.38
N GLY A 316 8.17 -13.82 14.63
CA GLY A 316 9.28 -14.05 13.70
C GLY A 316 9.49 -15.50 13.30
N GLN A 317 8.99 -16.45 14.10
CA GLN A 317 9.07 -17.88 13.82
C GLN A 317 8.36 -18.31 12.54
N HIS A 318 7.42 -17.52 12.02
CA HIS A 318 6.65 -17.85 10.80
C HIS A 318 6.84 -16.85 9.66
N LEU A 319 7.65 -15.80 9.89
CA LEU A 319 7.88 -14.76 8.89
C LEU A 319 8.89 -15.25 7.85
N ARG A 320 8.47 -15.24 6.59
CA ARG A 320 9.30 -15.57 5.43
C ARG A 320 9.93 -14.35 4.78
N ALA A 321 9.30 -13.19 4.92
CA ALA A 321 9.82 -11.95 4.36
C ALA A 321 9.64 -10.81 5.37
N VAL A 322 10.73 -10.14 5.70
CA VAL A 322 10.70 -8.96 6.56
C VAL A 322 11.36 -7.78 5.88
N THR A 323 10.71 -6.62 5.93
CA THR A 323 11.35 -5.34 5.62
C THR A 323 11.33 -4.50 6.87
N TYR A 324 12.49 -4.05 7.29
CA TYR A 324 12.68 -3.11 8.37
C TYR A 324 13.21 -1.81 7.76
N SER A 325 12.56 -0.68 8.02
CA SER A 325 12.98 0.66 7.60
C SER A 325 12.79 1.59 8.77
N GLY A 326 13.78 2.36 9.21
CA GLY A 326 13.58 3.19 10.41
C GLY A 326 14.58 4.32 10.66
N THR A 327 14.18 5.33 11.42
CA THR A 327 14.93 6.58 11.70
C THR A 327 15.56 6.65 13.10
N GLY A 328 15.53 5.56 13.89
CA GLY A 328 16.07 5.53 15.26
C GLY A 328 16.90 4.29 15.61
N ALA A 329 17.66 4.42 16.71
CA ALA A 329 18.60 3.48 17.35
C ALA A 329 18.98 2.16 16.65
N VAL A 330 20.25 2.09 16.20
CA VAL A 330 21.28 1.04 16.33
C VAL A 330 20.85 -0.42 16.55
N TYR A 331 19.85 -0.94 15.85
CA TYR A 331 19.67 -2.39 15.80
C TYR A 331 20.60 -3.00 14.75
N SER A 332 21.41 -3.95 15.20
CA SER A 332 22.19 -4.79 14.30
C SER A 332 21.27 -5.63 13.42
N PRO A 333 21.43 -5.62 12.08
CA PRO A 333 20.82 -6.59 11.17
C PRO A 333 20.92 -8.04 11.66
N THR A 334 22.06 -8.45 12.25
CA THR A 334 22.21 -9.82 12.79
C THR A 334 21.28 -10.07 13.96
N GLY A 335 21.07 -9.06 14.82
CA GLY A 335 20.16 -9.13 15.96
C GLY A 335 18.73 -9.41 15.50
N LEU A 336 18.29 -8.68 14.47
CA LEU A 336 16.97 -8.87 13.87
C LEU A 336 16.85 -10.22 13.15
N LEU A 337 17.85 -10.63 12.38
CA LEU A 337 17.84 -11.92 11.67
C LEU A 337 17.77 -13.12 12.61
N LYS A 338 18.36 -13.03 13.81
CA LYS A 338 18.22 -14.09 14.85
C LYS A 338 16.78 -14.30 15.29
N LEU A 339 15.92 -13.27 15.16
CA LEU A 339 14.50 -13.36 15.50
C LEU A 339 13.67 -13.99 14.37
N LEU A 340 14.28 -14.20 13.20
CA LEU A 340 13.60 -14.53 11.96
C LEU A 340 14.09 -15.85 11.35
N PRO A 341 14.13 -16.97 12.09
CA PRO A 341 14.80 -18.20 11.63
C PRO A 341 14.27 -18.78 10.31
N GLU A 342 13.03 -18.45 9.92
CA GLU A 342 12.39 -18.91 8.68
C GLU A 342 12.43 -17.88 7.53
N ALA A 343 13.12 -16.75 7.68
CA ALA A 343 13.15 -15.72 6.65
C ALA A 343 13.87 -16.18 5.37
N GLU A 344 13.17 -16.07 4.24
CA GLU A 344 13.73 -16.24 2.90
C GLU A 344 14.21 -14.89 2.33
N TYR A 345 13.60 -13.79 2.77
CA TYR A 345 13.91 -12.43 2.36
C TYR A 345 14.03 -11.49 3.57
N PHE A 346 15.09 -10.69 3.59
CA PHE A 346 15.29 -9.67 4.60
C PHE A 346 15.75 -8.36 3.97
N ALA A 347 14.97 -7.30 4.16
CA ALA A 347 15.36 -5.95 3.79
C ALA A 347 15.57 -5.08 5.02
N PHE A 348 16.70 -4.39 5.07
CA PHE A 348 17.10 -3.55 6.19
C PHE A 348 17.49 -2.17 5.68
N LYS A 349 16.70 -1.17 6.06
CA LYS A 349 16.74 0.20 5.56
C LYS A 349 16.79 1.23 6.70
N PRO A 350 17.74 1.16 7.64
CA PRO A 350 17.83 2.19 8.64
C PRO A 350 18.36 3.49 8.03
N TYR A 351 17.99 4.59 8.66
CA TYR A 351 18.51 5.92 8.37
C TYR A 351 20.01 5.97 8.69
N GLU A 352 20.39 5.45 9.86
CA GLU A 352 21.78 5.27 10.28
C GLU A 352 22.03 3.78 10.56
N LEU A 353 22.79 3.11 9.68
CA LEU A 353 23.44 1.87 10.04
C LEU A 353 24.58 2.23 10.99
N ASP A 354 24.56 1.73 12.21
CA ASP A 354 25.79 1.67 12.99
C ASP A 354 26.73 0.71 12.24
N ALA A 355 27.92 1.21 11.90
CA ALA A 355 28.97 0.38 11.32
C ALA A 355 29.44 -0.70 12.29
N GLY A 356 29.00 -0.64 13.56
CA GLY A 356 29.04 -1.67 14.59
C GLY A 356 30.35 -2.44 14.51
N GLU A 357 31.39 -1.92 15.15
CA GLU A 357 32.81 -2.36 15.07
C GLU A 357 32.99 -3.90 14.92
N GLY A 358 32.77 -4.48 13.74
CA GLY A 358 33.01 -5.89 13.38
C GLY A 358 32.72 -6.98 14.42
N THR A 359 31.85 -6.73 15.40
CA THR A 359 31.75 -7.54 16.64
C THR A 359 30.47 -8.35 16.72
N ASP A 360 29.58 -8.19 15.74
CA ASP A 360 28.41 -9.03 15.68
C ASP A 360 28.83 -10.49 15.43
N PRO A 361 28.41 -11.41 16.31
CA PRO A 361 28.75 -12.80 16.16
C PRO A 361 28.11 -13.34 14.88
N PRO A 362 28.75 -14.31 14.20
CA PRO A 362 28.22 -14.91 12.99
C PRO A 362 26.79 -15.39 13.21
N PHE A 363 25.95 -15.25 12.19
CA PHE A 363 24.56 -15.70 12.24
C PHE A 363 24.32 -16.81 11.23
N GLN A 364 23.53 -17.81 11.62
CA GLN A 364 23.18 -18.93 10.77
C GLN A 364 21.76 -18.76 10.26
N HIS A 365 21.59 -18.81 8.95
CA HIS A 365 20.29 -18.66 8.32
C HIS A 365 20.15 -19.59 7.11
N ALA A 366 19.65 -20.80 7.35
CA ALA A 366 19.58 -21.84 6.33
C ALA A 366 18.66 -21.50 5.14
N LEU A 367 17.62 -20.69 5.37
CA LEU A 367 16.59 -20.38 4.36
C LEU A 367 16.75 -19.02 3.68
N LEU A 368 17.68 -18.17 4.13
CA LEU A 368 17.79 -16.79 3.63
C LEU A 368 18.32 -16.82 2.19
N ARG A 369 17.52 -16.33 1.24
CA ARG A 369 17.85 -16.30 -0.19
C ARG A 369 18.25 -14.93 -0.67
N GLU A 370 17.63 -13.90 -0.09
CA GLU A 370 17.79 -12.53 -0.54
C GLU A 370 17.93 -11.57 0.64
N VAL A 371 18.96 -10.72 0.56
CA VAL A 371 19.20 -9.63 1.52
C VAL A 371 19.24 -8.31 0.78
N GLU A 372 18.48 -7.33 1.26
CA GLU A 372 18.49 -5.97 0.72
C GLU A 372 18.95 -5.01 1.82
N LEU A 373 20.04 -4.28 1.56
CA LEU A 373 20.59 -3.28 2.45
C LEU A 373 20.39 -1.89 1.84
N CYS A 374 19.85 -0.97 2.64
CA CYS A 374 19.73 0.44 2.28
C CYS A 374 20.25 1.26 3.46
N GLY A 375 21.09 2.26 3.18
CA GLY A 375 21.64 3.13 4.22
C GLY A 375 21.89 4.52 3.67
N GLN A 376 21.97 5.52 4.55
CA GLN A 376 22.28 6.88 4.12
C GLN A 376 23.65 6.98 3.43
N PHE A 377 24.64 6.23 3.94
CA PHE A 377 26.01 6.21 3.47
C PHE A 377 26.46 4.78 3.12
N ALA A 378 27.17 4.63 2.00
CA ALA A 378 27.70 3.34 1.55
C ALA A 378 28.67 2.71 2.55
N SER A 379 29.50 3.57 3.17
CA SER A 379 30.49 3.18 4.18
C SER A 379 29.88 2.37 5.31
N HIS A 380 28.60 2.60 5.63
CA HIS A 380 27.92 1.87 6.70
C HIS A 380 27.46 0.48 6.25
N THR A 381 27.37 0.21 4.95
CA THR A 381 26.97 -1.09 4.39
C THR A 381 28.16 -2.03 4.11
N TRP A 382 29.39 -1.51 4.01
CA TRP A 382 30.58 -2.31 3.68
C TRP A 382 30.96 -3.36 4.72
N PRO A 383 30.93 -3.08 6.03
CA PRO A 383 31.15 -4.10 7.05
C PRO A 383 30.16 -5.26 6.90
N TRP A 384 28.92 -4.95 6.52
CA TRP A 384 27.85 -5.92 6.33
C TRP A 384 28.04 -6.80 5.11
N LEU A 385 28.42 -6.24 3.97
CA LEU A 385 28.74 -7.06 2.79
C LEU A 385 29.89 -8.02 3.07
N SER A 386 30.90 -7.56 3.81
CA SER A 386 32.04 -8.39 4.21
C SER A 386 31.61 -9.51 5.15
N LEU A 387 30.80 -9.20 6.17
CA LEU A 387 30.25 -10.18 7.10
C LEU A 387 29.37 -11.23 6.40
N ILE A 388 28.48 -10.80 5.49
CA ILE A 388 27.63 -11.70 4.71
C ILE A 388 28.48 -12.66 3.85
N ALA A 389 29.52 -12.15 3.19
CA ALA A 389 30.43 -12.97 2.40
C ALA A 389 31.20 -13.97 3.29
N ASP A 390 31.72 -13.53 4.44
CA ASP A 390 32.40 -14.39 5.41
C ASP A 390 31.48 -15.49 5.95
N ASP A 391 30.23 -15.16 6.27
CA ASP A 391 29.25 -16.13 6.79
C ASP A 391 28.76 -17.09 5.69
N PHE A 392 28.67 -16.63 4.44
CA PHE A 392 28.44 -17.52 3.30
C PHE A 392 29.59 -18.51 3.09
N GLU A 393 30.85 -18.06 3.12
CA GLU A 393 32.04 -18.91 3.01
C GLU A 393 32.12 -19.97 4.11
N LYS A 394 31.68 -19.62 5.33
CA LYS A 394 31.59 -20.55 6.47
C LYS A 394 30.41 -21.52 6.38
N GLY A 395 29.55 -21.38 5.38
CA GLY A 395 28.37 -22.23 5.18
C GLY A 395 27.19 -21.87 6.09
N TYR A 396 27.19 -20.67 6.69
CA TYR A 396 26.11 -20.21 7.56
C TYR A 396 24.90 -19.66 6.80
N LEU A 397 25.09 -19.26 5.54
CA LEU A 397 24.05 -18.74 4.65
C LEU A 397 23.91 -19.59 3.37
N PRO A 398 23.67 -20.92 3.48
CA PRO A 398 23.79 -21.84 2.36
C PRO A 398 22.79 -21.62 1.21
N SER A 399 21.69 -20.91 1.48
CA SER A 399 20.64 -20.62 0.48
C SER A 399 20.75 -19.22 -0.13
N LEU A 400 21.71 -18.39 0.31
CA LEU A 400 21.82 -17.01 -0.16
C LEU A 400 22.17 -17.00 -1.65
N GLN A 401 21.46 -16.18 -2.41
CA GLN A 401 21.63 -16.03 -3.85
C GLN A 401 21.88 -14.58 -4.24
N VAL A 402 21.14 -13.67 -3.61
CA VAL A 402 21.12 -12.26 -4.00
C VAL A 402 21.37 -11.37 -2.79
N CYS A 403 22.30 -10.44 -2.94
CA CYS A 403 22.44 -9.29 -2.07
C CYS A 403 22.21 -8.03 -2.89
N ARG A 404 21.31 -7.17 -2.44
CA ARG A 404 21.03 -5.87 -3.07
C ARG A 404 21.50 -4.76 -2.17
N VAL A 405 22.15 -3.76 -2.75
CA VAL A 405 22.45 -2.51 -2.06
C VAL A 405 21.74 -1.37 -2.77
N LEU A 406 20.82 -0.72 -2.06
CA LEU A 406 20.01 0.37 -2.58
C LEU A 406 20.45 1.70 -1.97
N HIS A 407 20.49 2.74 -2.82
CA HIS A 407 20.67 4.15 -2.48
C HIS A 407 21.87 4.49 -1.58
N TRP A 408 22.80 5.32 -2.08
CA TRP A 408 23.67 6.13 -1.23
C TRP A 408 23.44 7.59 -1.62
N LYS A 409 23.35 8.51 -0.65
CA LYS A 409 23.22 9.95 -0.96
C LYS A 409 24.54 10.53 -1.49
N ASP A 410 25.67 9.95 -1.10
CA ASP A 410 27.01 10.39 -1.51
C ASP A 410 27.72 9.34 -2.38
N HIS A 411 28.03 9.73 -3.63
CA HIS A 411 28.73 8.89 -4.61
C HIS A 411 30.25 8.84 -4.43
N ILE A 412 30.82 9.70 -3.57
CA ILE A 412 32.18 10.20 -3.77
C ILE A 412 33.29 9.19 -3.42
N ASP A 413 33.05 8.17 -2.57
CA ASP A 413 34.09 7.23 -2.10
C ASP A 413 33.62 5.75 -2.04
N THR A 414 32.96 5.25 -3.10
CA THR A 414 32.18 3.99 -2.98
C THR A 414 32.31 3.01 -4.14
N GLU A 415 32.85 3.43 -5.29
CA GLU A 415 32.89 2.58 -6.48
C GLU A 415 33.95 1.47 -6.37
N GLN A 416 35.11 1.76 -5.76
CA GLN A 416 36.19 0.77 -5.60
C GLN A 416 35.81 -0.30 -4.58
N GLU A 417 35.26 0.09 -3.43
CA GLU A 417 34.76 -0.80 -2.40
C GLU A 417 33.62 -1.65 -2.91
N PHE A 418 32.67 -1.05 -3.65
CA PHE A 418 31.59 -1.78 -4.29
C PHE A 418 32.13 -2.80 -5.30
N LEU A 419 33.07 -2.41 -6.16
CA LEU A 419 33.65 -3.30 -7.15
C LEU A 419 34.44 -4.45 -6.50
N ALA A 420 35.15 -4.17 -5.41
CA ALA A 420 35.84 -5.18 -4.61
C ALA A 420 34.86 -6.17 -3.98
N ALA A 421 33.78 -5.67 -3.36
CA ALA A 421 32.71 -6.50 -2.82
C ALA A 421 32.03 -7.32 -3.92
N ARG A 422 31.72 -6.72 -5.07
CA ARG A 422 31.09 -7.39 -6.21
C ARG A 422 31.97 -8.52 -6.74
N THR A 423 33.26 -8.26 -6.93
CA THR A 423 34.24 -9.27 -7.35
C THR A 423 34.29 -10.43 -6.37
N ARG A 424 34.25 -10.15 -5.07
CA ARG A 424 34.19 -11.18 -4.03
C ARG A 424 32.89 -12.00 -4.10
N PHE A 425 31.74 -11.35 -4.20
CA PHE A 425 30.45 -12.03 -4.30
C PHE A 425 30.36 -12.89 -5.56
N GLU A 426 30.82 -12.39 -6.72
CA GLU A 426 30.89 -13.14 -7.98
C GLU A 426 31.77 -14.39 -7.83
N ALA A 427 32.92 -14.30 -7.13
CA ALA A 427 33.78 -15.44 -6.85
C ALA A 427 33.13 -16.51 -5.94
N LEU A 428 32.16 -16.09 -5.11
CA LEU A 428 31.34 -16.97 -4.27
C LEU A 428 30.10 -17.52 -4.99
N GLY A 429 29.84 -17.10 -6.24
CA GLY A 429 28.63 -17.46 -6.98
C GLY A 429 27.37 -16.71 -6.51
N LEU A 430 27.55 -15.60 -5.78
CA LEU A 430 26.48 -14.72 -5.33
C LEU A 430 26.28 -13.55 -6.31
N ILE A 431 25.06 -13.04 -6.36
CA ILE A 431 24.72 -11.84 -7.14
C ILE A 431 24.74 -10.64 -6.19
N LEU A 432 25.58 -9.64 -6.48
CA LEU A 432 25.54 -8.32 -5.83
C LEU A 432 24.99 -7.28 -6.81
N GLU A 433 23.76 -6.81 -6.55
CA GLU A 433 23.10 -5.78 -7.36
C GLU A 433 23.24 -4.41 -6.68
N SER A 434 23.51 -3.37 -7.48
CA SER A 434 23.30 -1.99 -7.08
C SER A 434 22.07 -1.43 -7.80
N GLY A 435 21.25 -0.69 -7.05
CA GLY A 435 20.08 0.00 -7.60
C GLY A 435 20.09 1.47 -7.24
N ALA A 436 19.72 2.34 -8.20
CA ALA A 436 19.21 3.66 -7.87
C ALA A 436 17.99 3.42 -6.96
N GLY A 437 18.07 3.86 -5.71
CA GLY A 437 17.14 3.46 -4.64
C GLY A 437 15.76 4.08 -4.74
N ASP A 438 15.21 4.17 -5.94
CA ASP A 438 13.81 4.47 -6.10
C ASP A 438 13.00 3.27 -5.62
N LEU A 439 11.82 3.52 -5.06
CA LEU A 439 10.73 2.55 -4.81
C LEU A 439 10.23 1.84 -6.08
N VAL A 440 11.07 1.70 -7.10
CA VAL A 440 10.78 1.19 -8.43
C VAL A 440 11.92 0.25 -8.80
N SER A 441 11.77 -1.03 -8.48
CA SER A 441 12.60 -2.05 -9.09
C SER A 441 12.49 -1.95 -10.60
N THR A 442 13.62 -1.75 -11.26
CA THR A 442 13.73 -1.89 -12.72
C THR A 442 13.60 -3.37 -13.08
N PRO A 443 12.93 -3.71 -14.20
CA PRO A 443 12.70 -5.09 -14.58
C PRO A 443 13.92 -5.68 -15.31
N HIS A 444 14.08 -7.00 -15.20
CA HIS A 444 14.86 -7.76 -16.18
C HIS A 444 14.31 -7.52 -17.59
N SER A 445 14.99 -6.73 -18.42
CA SER A 445 15.24 -7.00 -19.85
C SER A 445 15.97 -5.83 -20.54
N LEU A 446 16.88 -6.22 -21.42
CA LEU A 446 17.77 -5.42 -22.26
C LEU A 446 17.05 -4.29 -23.02
N LEU A 447 17.48 -3.04 -22.83
CA LEU A 447 17.97 -2.14 -23.88
C LEU A 447 18.26 -0.75 -23.27
N SER A 448 19.46 -0.27 -23.55
CA SER A 448 20.10 0.98 -23.12
C SER A 448 19.27 2.26 -23.32
N GLN A 449 19.25 3.14 -22.32
CA GLN A 449 19.41 4.60 -22.46
C GLN A 449 19.72 5.28 -21.10
N PRO A 450 20.38 6.46 -21.09
CA PRO A 450 21.11 6.97 -19.92
C PRO A 450 20.24 7.81 -18.96
N ALA A 451 20.66 7.77 -17.69
CA ALA A 451 20.04 8.43 -16.55
C ALA A 451 20.16 9.95 -16.57
N PHE A 452 19.12 10.64 -16.08
CA PHE A 452 19.16 12.02 -15.63
C PHE A 452 18.46 12.12 -14.27
N SER A 453 19.20 12.53 -13.24
CA SER A 453 18.73 12.71 -11.87
C SER A 453 18.21 14.13 -11.64
N TRP A 454 16.91 14.30 -11.42
CA TRP A 454 16.33 15.49 -10.77
C TRP A 454 15.11 15.07 -9.94
N SER A 455 14.99 15.64 -8.72
CA SER A 455 14.04 15.31 -7.65
C SER A 455 12.71 14.67 -8.06
N GLN A 456 12.54 13.40 -7.65
CA GLN A 456 11.43 12.52 -8.04
C GLN A 456 10.03 13.02 -7.66
N ALA A 457 9.88 13.80 -6.60
CA ALA A 457 8.58 14.40 -6.26
C ALA A 457 8.07 15.32 -7.41
N ASN A 458 8.96 16.02 -8.09
CA ASN A 458 8.62 16.86 -9.24
C ASN A 458 8.54 16.07 -10.56
N MET A 459 9.32 14.99 -10.69
CA MET A 459 9.35 14.16 -11.90
C MET A 459 8.12 13.25 -12.02
N GLN A 460 7.66 12.66 -10.92
CA GLN A 460 6.39 11.93 -10.89
C GLN A 460 5.22 12.89 -11.13
N LEU A 461 5.21 14.09 -10.55
CA LEU A 461 4.13 15.06 -10.76
C LEU A 461 4.02 15.56 -12.21
N ARG A 462 5.13 15.94 -12.85
CA ARG A 462 5.12 16.39 -14.25
C ARG A 462 4.82 15.26 -15.22
N THR A 463 5.28 14.05 -14.94
CA THR A 463 5.00 12.88 -15.77
C THR A 463 3.56 12.44 -15.61
N VAL A 464 3.02 12.38 -14.40
CA VAL A 464 1.61 12.05 -14.10
C VAL A 464 0.68 13.15 -14.61
N LYS A 465 0.93 14.44 -14.33
CA LYS A 465 0.14 15.56 -14.89
C LYS A 465 0.31 15.67 -16.42
N GLY A 466 1.49 15.35 -16.96
CA GLY A 466 1.76 15.32 -18.39
C GLY A 466 1.06 14.17 -19.12
N LEU A 467 0.97 12.99 -18.48
CA LEU A 467 0.20 11.84 -18.96
C LEU A 467 -1.30 12.10 -18.86
N ALA A 468 -1.76 12.71 -17.76
CA ALA A 468 -3.17 13.10 -17.57
C ALA A 468 -3.63 14.19 -18.56
N ARG A 469 -2.74 15.14 -18.94
CA ARG A 469 -3.00 16.16 -19.96
C ARG A 469 -2.90 15.66 -21.39
N LYS A 470 -2.01 14.69 -21.68
CA LYS A 470 -1.83 14.15 -23.04
C LYS A 470 -2.91 13.15 -23.46
N TRP A 471 -3.65 12.55 -22.53
CA TRP A 471 -4.58 11.45 -22.82
C TRP A 471 -5.93 11.59 -22.08
N PRO A 472 -6.74 12.61 -22.41
CA PRO A 472 -8.06 12.85 -21.80
C PRO A 472 -9.09 11.73 -22.02
N ASP A 473 -8.82 10.75 -22.88
CA ASP A 473 -9.76 9.67 -23.21
C ASP A 473 -9.72 8.49 -22.22
N ILE A 474 -8.61 8.32 -21.48
CA ILE A 474 -8.54 7.39 -20.32
C ILE A 474 -9.14 8.07 -19.07
N VAL A 475 -9.26 9.39 -19.16
CA VAL A 475 -9.73 10.36 -18.18
C VAL A 475 -11.25 10.58 -18.27
N GLN A 476 -11.87 10.24 -19.40
CA GLN A 476 -13.31 10.35 -19.66
C GLN A 476 -13.90 8.99 -20.01
N ASN A 477 -14.45 8.27 -19.02
CA ASN A 477 -15.17 7.03 -19.31
C ASN A 477 -16.69 7.09 -19.17
N PHE A 478 -17.28 8.29 -19.24
CA PHE A 478 -18.75 8.42 -19.08
C PHE A 478 -19.46 9.26 -20.15
N GLY A 479 -18.76 9.61 -21.24
CA GLY A 479 -19.33 10.44 -22.30
C GLY A 479 -20.02 9.69 -23.45
N ILE A 480 -19.61 8.45 -23.78
CA ILE A 480 -19.88 7.90 -25.13
C ILE A 480 -21.01 6.85 -25.17
N TYR A 481 -21.57 6.42 -24.03
CA TYR A 481 -22.67 5.44 -24.03
C TYR A 481 -24.08 6.03 -24.08
N LYS A 482 -24.24 7.37 -24.08
CA LYS A 482 -25.57 8.00 -24.16
C LYS A 482 -26.27 7.79 -25.51
N ASP A 483 -25.52 7.52 -26.58
CA ASP A 483 -26.09 7.45 -27.93
C ASP A 483 -26.52 6.04 -28.37
N TRP A 484 -26.06 4.98 -27.69
CA TRP A 484 -26.41 3.61 -28.10
C TRP A 484 -27.76 3.15 -27.54
N HIS A 485 -28.17 3.62 -26.36
CA HIS A 485 -29.50 3.33 -25.79
C HIS A 485 -30.59 4.31 -26.27
N ALA A 486 -30.22 5.46 -26.83
CA ALA A 486 -31.16 6.42 -27.41
C ALA A 486 -31.61 6.06 -28.84
N GLN A 487 -30.96 5.09 -29.49
CA GLN A 487 -31.28 4.66 -30.85
C GLN A 487 -31.83 3.23 -30.86
N GLY A 488 -33.05 3.06 -30.36
CA GLY A 488 -33.85 1.90 -30.70
C GLY A 488 -34.31 1.99 -32.16
N ARG A 489 -33.94 1.01 -33.00
CA ARG A 489 -34.69 0.42 -34.14
C ARG A 489 -33.73 -0.42 -35.01
N VAL A 490 -33.74 -1.75 -34.81
CA VAL A 490 -34.31 -2.82 -35.68
C VAL A 490 -34.16 -4.13 -34.95
#